data_AF-A0A3D3ZXL6-F1
#
_entry.id   AF-A0A3D3ZXL6-F1
#
_cell.length_a   1.000
_cell.length_b   1.000
_cell.length_c   1.000
_cell.angle_alpha   90.00
_cell.angle_beta   90.00
_cell.angle_gamma   90.00
#
_symmetry.space_group_name_H-M   'P 1'
#
loop_
_entity.id
_entity.type
_entity.pdbx_description
1 polymer ?
#
loop_
_entity_poly.entity_id
_entity_poly.type
_entity_poly.pdbx_seq_one_letter_code
_entity_poly.pdbx_strand_id
1 'polypeptide(L)' 'FKRGMKGVYQHCGKQHLHRYAAEFDFRYNHRAAKEIDDTMRANAILRGAEGKRLTYRRINSVVT' A
#
# COMPACT_ATOMS: atom_id res chain seq x y z
N PHE A 1 6.04 7.23 10.96
CA PHE A 1 5.39 7.35 9.63
C PHE A 1 4.15 8.23 9.77
N LYS A 2 4.11 9.43 9.16
CA LYS A 2 2.88 10.23 9.08
C LYS A 2 1.97 9.62 7.99
N ARG A 3 0.65 9.51 8.24
CA ARG A 3 -0.41 8.91 7.38
C ARG A 3 -0.65 9.65 6.04
N GLY A 4 0.43 10.02 5.35
CA GLY A 4 0.45 10.85 4.14
C GLY A 4 1.15 12.20 4.34
N MET A 5 1.46 12.88 3.24
CA MET A 5 1.84 14.30 3.24
C MET A 5 0.59 15.15 3.52
N LYS A 6 0.67 16.05 4.50
CA LYS A 6 -0.38 16.97 4.90
C LYS A 6 0.16 18.40 4.86
N GLY A 7 -0.53 19.29 4.14
CA GLY A 7 -0.16 20.69 4.01
C GLY A 7 0.85 20.97 2.90
N VAL A 8 1.15 22.25 2.70
CA VAL A 8 1.98 22.75 1.59
C VAL A 8 3.48 22.70 1.92
N TYR A 9 3.86 22.97 3.18
CA TYR A 9 5.25 23.08 3.62
C TYR A 9 5.67 21.95 4.55
N GLN A 10 5.61 20.71 4.05
CA GLN A 10 6.07 19.54 4.80
C GLN A 10 7.43 19.07 4.27
N HIS A 11 8.42 18.95 5.16
CA HIS A 11 9.69 18.32 4.82
C HIS A 11 9.49 16.83 4.50
N CYS A 12 9.84 16.44 3.27
CA CYS A 12 9.83 15.06 2.80
C CYS A 12 11.23 14.67 2.34
N GLY A 13 11.83 13.68 3.01
CA GLY A 13 13.06 13.07 2.53
C GLY A 13 12.84 12.38 1.18
N LYS A 14 13.81 12.46 0.27
CA LYS A 14 13.74 11.86 -1.08
C LYS A 14 13.40 10.37 -1.04
N GLN A 15 13.88 9.65 -0.02
CA GLN A 15 13.61 8.22 0.21
C GLN A 15 12.14 7.90 0.51
N HIS A 16 11.30 8.89 0.79
CA HIS A 16 9.88 8.68 1.08
C HIS A 16 8.97 9.11 -0.07
N LEU A 17 9.50 9.83 -1.06
CA LEU A 17 8.72 10.41 -2.16
C LEU A 17 7.92 9.35 -2.93
N HIS A 18 8.55 8.22 -3.25
CA HIS A 18 7.91 7.12 -3.97
C HIS A 18 6.72 6.52 -3.19
N ARG A 19 6.79 6.47 -1.86
CA ARG A 19 5.70 5.94 -1.02
C ARG A 19 4.51 6.88 -1.02
N TYR A 20 4.77 8.19 -0.96
CA TYR A 20 3.69 9.19 -1.03
C TYR A 20 3.03 9.22 -2.40
N ALA A 21 3.80 9.18 -3.48
CA ALA A 21 3.25 9.12 -4.84
C ALA A 21 2.33 7.90 -5.03
N ALA A 22 2.77 6.72 -4.60
CA ALA A 22 1.97 5.50 -4.65
C ALA A 22 0.69 5.59 -3.81
N GLU A 23 0.75 6.20 -2.63
CA GLU A 23 -0.42 6.40 -1.77
C GLU A 23 -1.46 7.34 -2.41
N PHE A 24 -1.01 8.46 -2.99
CA PHE A 24 -1.91 9.42 -3.64
C PHE A 24 -2.59 8.81 -4.86
N ASP A 25 -1.84 8.11 -5.71
CA ASP A 25 -2.39 7.39 -6.85
C ASP A 25 -3.45 6.35 -6.42
N PHE A 26 -3.12 5.55 -5.40
CA PHE A 26 -4.05 4.56 -4.86
C PHE A 26 -5.35 5.21 -4.36
N ARG A 27 -5.27 6.28 -3.56
CA ARG A 27 -6.45 6.98 -3.01
C ARG A 27 -7.31 7.61 -4.10
N TYR A 28 -6.70 8.21 -5.12
CA TYR A 28 -7.42 8.85 -6.21
C TYR A 28 -8.15 7.82 -7.07
N ASN A 29 -7.52 6.67 -7.32
CA ASN A 29 -8.07 5.60 -8.14
C ASN A 29 -9.09 4.71 -7.43
N HIS A 30 -9.07 4.63 -6.09
CA HIS A 30 -9.96 3.79 -5.30
C HIS A 30 -10.95 4.63 -4.47
N ARG A 31 -11.63 5.57 -5.11
CA ARG A 31 -12.61 6.47 -4.46
C ARG A 31 -14.05 6.12 -4.83
N ALA A 32 -14.99 6.55 -4.00
CA ALA A 32 -16.43 6.31 -4.22
C ALA A 32 -16.95 6.80 -5.59
N ALA A 33 -16.39 7.88 -6.15
CA ALA A 33 -16.77 8.36 -7.47
C ALA A 33 -16.38 7.43 -8.63
N LYS A 34 -15.58 6.38 -8.38
CA LYS A 34 -15.32 5.27 -9.31
C LYS A 34 -16.13 4.03 -8.94
N GLU A 35 -17.18 4.19 -8.15
CA GLU A 35 -18.04 3.11 -7.64
C GLU A 35 -17.27 2.06 -6.81
N ILE A 36 -16.15 2.49 -6.20
CA ILE A 36 -15.34 1.65 -5.32
C ILE A 36 -15.74 1.92 -3.88
N ASP A 37 -16.38 0.93 -3.27
CA ASP A 37 -16.73 0.94 -1.85
C ASP A 37 -15.52 0.59 -0.95
N ASP A 38 -15.66 0.85 0.35
CA ASP A 38 -14.66 0.64 1.38
C ASP A 38 -14.19 -0.81 1.44
N THR A 39 -15.10 -1.77 1.29
CA THR A 39 -14.75 -3.21 1.23
C THR A 39 -13.89 -3.53 0.02
N MET A 40 -14.22 -2.99 -1.15
CA MET A 40 -13.45 -3.20 -2.39
C MET A 40 -12.05 -2.59 -2.27
N ARG A 41 -11.97 -1.37 -1.72
CA ARG A 41 -10.70 -0.69 -1.46
C ARG A 41 -9.84 -1.47 -0.46
N ALA A 42 -10.42 -1.99 0.62
CA ALA A 42 -9.69 -2.82 1.58
C ALA A 42 -9.13 -4.10 0.92
N ASN A 43 -9.94 -4.77 0.09
CA ASN A 43 -9.52 -5.95 -0.65
C ASN A 43 -8.37 -5.65 -1.63
N ALA A 44 -8.40 -4.49 -2.31
CA ALA A 44 -7.31 -4.07 -3.19
C ALA A 44 -5.98 -3.87 -2.44
N ILE A 45 -6.03 -3.28 -1.24
CA ILE A 45 -4.86 -3.13 -0.36
C ILE A 45 -4.31 -4.50 0.03
N LEU A 46 -5.19 -5.44 0.42
CA LEU A 46 -4.78 -6.78 0.83
C LEU A 46 -4.08 -7.55 -0.30
N ARG A 47 -4.58 -7.45 -1.54
CA ARG A 47 -3.92 -8.03 -2.71
C ARG A 47 -2.50 -7.49 -2.91
N GLY A 48 -2.28 -6.19 -2.68
CA GLY A 48 -0.94 -5.58 -2.77
C GLY A 48 0.07 -6.06 -1.73
N ALA A 49 -0.38 -6.71 -0.66
CA ALA A 49 0.45 -7.29 0.40
C ALA A 49 0.75 -8.79 0.17
N GLU A 50 0.15 -9.41 -0.84
CA GLU A 50 0.38 -10.81 -1.17
C GLU A 50 1.88 -11.08 -1.45
N GLY A 51 2.39 -12.19 -0.93
CA GLY A 51 3.80 -12.59 -1.06
C GLY A 51 4.81 -11.79 -0.23
N LYS A 52 4.42 -10.67 0.40
CA LYS A 52 5.32 -9.84 1.25
C LYS A 52 5.30 -10.24 2.73
N ARG A 53 4.38 -11.13 3.11
CA ARG A 53 4.26 -11.60 4.50
C ARG A 53 5.44 -12.52 4.83
N LEU A 54 6.16 -12.20 5.90
CA LEU A 54 7.19 -13.07 6.45
C LEU A 54 6.54 -14.36 6.96
N THR A 55 6.97 -15.51 6.46
CA THR A 55 6.55 -16.83 6.93
C THR A 55 7.77 -17.62 7.39
N TYR A 56 7.62 -18.42 8.44
CA TYR A 56 8.63 -19.40 8.80
C TYR A 56 8.90 -20.35 7.62
N ARG A 57 10.15 -20.77 7.48
CA ARG A 57 10.51 -21.83 6.53
C ARG A 57 9.70 -23.08 6.89
N ARG A 58 8.86 -23.56 5.97
CA ARG A 58 8.14 -24.83 6.20
C ARG A 58 9.16 -25.96 6.15
N ILE A 59 8.96 -26.98 6.99
CA ILE A 59 9.83 -28.17 7.07
C ILE A 59 9.98 -28.84 5.69
N ASN A 60 8.93 -28.79 4.85
CA ASN A 60 8.88 -29.45 3.54
C ASN A 60 9.12 -28.50 2.34
N SER A 61 9.51 -27.23 2.53
CA SER A 61 9.63 -26.28 1.40
C SER A 61 10.98 -26.31 0.67
N VAL A 62 11.90 -27.19 1.07
CA VAL A 62 13.19 -27.42 0.40
C VAL A 62 13.22 -28.85 -0.11
N VAL A 63 12.40 -29.14 -1.12
CA VAL A 63 12.58 -30.28 -2.03
C VAL A 63 12.04 -29.85 -3.39
N THR A 64 12.96 -29.42 -4.26
CA THR A 64 13.17 -29.76 -5.69
C THR A 64 14.01 -28.65 -6.31
#